data_AF-B5LRF5-F1
#
_entry.id   AF-B5LRF5-F1
#
_cell.length_a   1.000
_cell.length_b   1.000
_cell.length_c   1.000
_cell.angle_alpha   90.00
_cell.angle_beta   90.00
_cell.angle_gamma   90.00
#
_symmetry.space_group_name_H-M   'P 1'
#
loop_
_entity.id
_entity.type
_entity.pdbx_description
1 polymer ?
#
loop_
_entity_poly.entity_id
_entity_poly.type
_entity_poly.pdbx_seq_one_letter_code
_entity_poly.pdbx_strand_id
1 'polypeptide(L)'
;PWPDNLKGVGVKWLDHLALVCELNPEAGVNRVAENVKFLKECLDFYLSEQIVVGPGGAIQAAAFMFRATKPHDIAFLPGPKAGLHHISFFLDSWHDILKAGD
;
A
#
# COMPACT_ATOMS: atom_id res chain seq x y z
N PRO A 1 -5.69 7.49 -28.01
CA PRO A 1 -5.15 8.87 -28.04
C PRO A 1 -5.23 9.43 -26.62
N TRP A 2 -4.22 10.17 -26.16
CA TRP A 2 -4.35 10.92 -24.91
C TRP A 2 -5.35 12.07 -25.10
N PRO A 3 -6.13 12.44 -24.06
CA PRO A 3 -6.93 13.64 -24.15
C PRO A 3 -6.01 14.85 -24.31
N ASP A 4 -6.37 15.74 -25.24
CA ASP A 4 -5.66 17.00 -25.41
C ASP A 4 -5.79 17.86 -24.14
N ASN A 5 -4.83 18.76 -23.94
CA ASN A 5 -4.86 19.77 -22.87
C ASN A 5 -4.81 19.24 -21.42
N LEU A 6 -4.23 18.05 -21.18
CA LEU A 6 -3.94 17.56 -19.82
C LEU A 6 -3.19 18.62 -18.99
N LYS A 7 -3.58 18.77 -17.73
CA LYS A 7 -3.04 19.77 -16.78
C LYS A 7 -2.32 19.09 -15.62
N GLY A 8 -1.32 19.81 -15.08
CA GLY A 8 -0.47 19.31 -14.00
C GLY A 8 0.18 17.97 -14.36
N VAL A 9 0.21 17.06 -13.40
CA VAL A 9 0.78 15.71 -13.56
C VAL A 9 -0.03 14.85 -14.54
N GLY A 10 -1.32 15.11 -14.74
CA GLY A 10 -2.15 14.34 -15.66
C GLY A 10 -2.37 12.88 -15.25
N VAL A 11 -2.51 12.65 -13.93
CA VAL A 11 -2.75 11.32 -13.33
C VAL A 11 -3.96 10.61 -13.94
N LYS A 12 -3.92 9.27 -14.02
CA LYS A 12 -5.01 8.49 -14.63
C LYS A 12 -6.13 8.13 -13.65
N TRP A 13 -5.76 7.59 -12.50
CA TRP A 13 -6.70 7.17 -11.46
C TRP A 13 -6.02 7.10 -10.10
N LEU A 14 -6.83 7.09 -9.05
CA LEU A 14 -6.42 6.66 -7.71
C LEU A 14 -5.99 5.19 -7.79
N ASP A 15 -4.74 4.91 -7.48
CA ASP A 15 -4.16 3.58 -7.63
C ASP A 15 -4.30 2.76 -6.35
N HIS A 16 -3.75 3.22 -5.23
CA HIS A 16 -3.82 2.50 -3.96
C HIS A 16 -3.80 3.43 -2.76
N LEU A 17 -4.16 2.86 -1.61
CA LEU A 17 -4.04 3.48 -0.30
C LEU A 17 -3.00 2.74 0.53
N ALA A 18 -2.14 3.51 1.20
CA ALA A 18 -1.23 3.00 2.20
C ALA A 18 -1.64 3.54 3.58
N LEU A 19 -1.89 2.65 4.53
CA LEU A 19 -2.29 2.98 5.89
C LEU A 19 -1.15 2.70 6.86
N VAL A 20 -0.94 3.61 7.81
CA VAL A 20 -0.13 3.35 8.99
C VAL A 20 -0.97 2.53 9.97
N CYS A 21 -0.43 1.41 10.41
CA CYS A 21 -1.06 0.48 11.32
C CYS A 21 -0.21 0.34 12.59
N GLU A 22 -0.87 0.37 13.75
CA GLU A 22 -0.17 0.24 15.02
C GLU A 22 0.59 -1.11 15.09
N LEU A 23 1.89 -1.03 15.35
CA LEU A 23 2.76 -2.18 15.55
C LEU A 23 3.53 -1.99 16.87
N ASN A 24 3.20 -2.78 17.88
CA ASN A 24 3.90 -2.86 19.15
C ASN A 24 4.03 -4.34 19.57
N PRO A 25 5.07 -5.04 19.10
CA PRO A 25 5.23 -6.47 19.36
C PRO A 25 5.39 -6.81 20.85
N GLU A 26 6.03 -5.93 21.63
CA GLU A 26 6.20 -6.13 23.08
C GLU A 26 4.88 -6.08 23.84
N ALA A 27 3.93 -5.29 23.35
CA ALA A 27 2.55 -5.24 23.86
C ALA A 27 1.62 -6.26 23.18
N GLY A 28 2.14 -7.12 22.30
CA GLY A 28 1.34 -8.10 21.55
C GLY A 28 0.43 -7.49 20.48
N VAL A 29 0.69 -6.26 20.03
CA VAL A 29 -0.12 -5.56 19.03
C VAL A 29 0.54 -5.65 17.65
N ASN A 30 -0.17 -6.21 16.68
CA ASN A 30 0.23 -6.16 15.28
C ASN A 30 -0.99 -5.93 14.38
N ARG A 31 -1.39 -4.66 14.22
CA ARG A 31 -2.53 -4.30 13.38
C ARG A 31 -2.28 -4.53 11.88
N VAL A 32 -1.02 -4.63 11.45
CA VAL A 32 -0.68 -5.02 10.07
C VAL A 32 -1.18 -6.45 9.81
N ALA A 33 -0.75 -7.41 10.64
CA ALA A 33 -1.16 -8.81 10.51
C ALA A 33 -2.68 -9.01 10.72
N GLU A 34 -3.28 -8.29 11.67
CA GLU A 34 -4.72 -8.32 11.89
C GLU A 34 -5.51 -7.83 10.67
N ASN A 35 -5.09 -6.71 10.06
CA ASN A 35 -5.73 -6.17 8.86
C ASN A 35 -5.56 -7.10 7.65
N VAL A 36 -4.37 -7.71 7.48
CA VAL A 36 -4.13 -8.72 6.43
C VAL A 36 -5.09 -9.89 6.58
N LYS A 37 -5.22 -10.42 7.80
CA LYS A 37 -6.15 -11.52 8.08
C LYS A 37 -7.58 -11.12 7.75
N PHE A 38 -8.03 -9.96 8.22
CA PHE A 38 -9.38 -9.46 7.98
C PHE A 38 -9.67 -9.29 6.48
N LEU A 39 -8.78 -8.63 5.73
CA LEU A 39 -8.97 -8.42 4.29
C LEU A 39 -8.96 -9.73 3.50
N LYS A 40 -8.10 -10.68 3.88
CA LYS A 40 -8.03 -11.99 3.24
C LYS A 40 -9.28 -12.82 3.50
N GLU A 41 -9.70 -12.92 4.75
CA GLU A 41 -10.79 -13.81 5.16
C GLU A 41 -12.18 -13.24 4.86
N CYS A 42 -12.35 -11.92 4.93
CA CYS A 42 -13.65 -11.28 4.81
C CYS A 42 -13.88 -10.60 3.45
N LEU A 43 -12.82 -10.10 2.81
CA LEU A 43 -12.92 -9.26 1.61
C LEU A 43 -12.23 -9.88 0.39
N ASP A 44 -11.75 -11.12 0.50
CA ASP A 44 -11.14 -11.90 -0.58
C ASP A 44 -9.89 -11.21 -1.18
N PHE A 45 -9.15 -10.44 -0.38
CA PHE A 45 -7.86 -9.90 -0.84
C PHE A 45 -6.76 -10.96 -0.78
N TYR A 46 -5.79 -10.83 -1.68
CA TYR A 46 -4.62 -11.70 -1.75
C TYR A 46 -3.36 -10.92 -1.39
N LEU A 47 -2.41 -11.58 -0.73
CA LEU A 47 -1.11 -11.00 -0.39
C LEU A 47 -0.16 -11.16 -1.59
N SER A 48 0.41 -10.06 -2.07
CA SER A 48 1.46 -10.07 -3.11
C SER A 48 2.85 -10.06 -2.47
N GLU A 49 3.11 -9.05 -1.65
CA GLU A 49 4.41 -8.78 -1.03
C GLU A 49 4.24 -8.52 0.48
N GLN A 50 5.31 -8.78 1.23
CA GLN A 50 5.36 -8.52 2.66
C GLN A 50 6.78 -8.20 3.11
N ILE A 51 6.88 -7.42 4.19
CA ILE A 51 8.13 -7.18 4.91
C ILE A 51 8.02 -7.90 6.26
N VAL A 52 8.96 -8.80 6.50
CA VAL A 52 9.08 -9.54 7.77
C VAL A 52 10.30 -9.08 8.54
N VAL A 53 10.14 -8.91 9.85
CA VAL A 53 11.18 -8.45 10.79
C VAL A 53 11.20 -9.32 12.05
N GLY A 54 12.09 -8.97 12.97
CA GLY A 54 12.28 -9.72 14.21
C GLY A 54 13.02 -11.05 14.00
N PRO A 55 13.24 -11.81 15.08
CA PRO A 55 13.96 -13.07 15.03
C PRO A 55 13.33 -14.03 14.03
N GLY A 56 14.11 -14.47 13.04
CA GLY A 56 13.64 -15.39 11.99
C GLY A 56 12.52 -14.86 11.10
N GLY A 57 12.25 -13.55 11.08
CA GLY A 57 11.15 -12.98 10.31
C GLY A 57 9.76 -13.27 10.89
N ALA A 58 9.67 -13.48 12.20
CA ALA A 58 8.41 -13.85 12.87
C ALA A 58 7.34 -12.74 12.89
N ILE A 59 7.70 -11.49 12.58
CA ILE A 59 6.79 -10.33 12.67
C ILE A 59 6.55 -9.79 11.27
N GLN A 60 5.31 -9.87 10.78
CA GLN A 60 4.90 -9.17 9.56
C GLN A 60 4.78 -7.67 9.88
N ALA A 61 5.73 -6.88 9.40
CA ALA A 61 5.81 -5.44 9.63
C ALA A 61 5.13 -4.62 8.55
N ALA A 62 5.11 -5.12 7.31
CA ALA A 62 4.34 -4.52 6.23
C ALA A 62 3.73 -5.59 5.33
N ALA A 63 2.62 -5.24 4.69
CA ALA A 63 1.94 -6.11 3.74
C ALA A 63 1.31 -5.31 2.61
N PHE A 64 1.33 -5.88 1.41
CA PHE A 64 0.78 -5.32 0.18
C PHE A 64 -0.24 -6.31 -0.36
N MET A 65 -1.48 -5.86 -0.55
CA MET A 65 -2.60 -6.75 -0.89
C MET A 65 -3.37 -6.24 -2.11
N PHE A 66 -3.92 -7.17 -2.88
CA PHE A 66 -4.63 -6.87 -4.13
C PHE A 66 -5.94 -7.66 -4.29
N ARG A 67 -6.83 -7.08 -5.10
CA ARG A 67 -7.98 -7.68 -5.78
C ARG A 67 -7.83 -7.59 -7.30
N ALA A 68 -7.23 -6.52 -7.80
CA ALA A 68 -6.88 -6.37 -9.20
C ALA A 68 -5.60 -7.15 -9.55
N THR A 69 -5.23 -7.25 -10.83
CA THR A 69 -3.99 -7.93 -11.27
C THR A 69 -2.76 -7.01 -11.26
N LYS A 70 -2.72 -6.07 -10.30
CA LYS A 70 -1.58 -5.16 -10.06
C LYS A 70 -0.95 -5.51 -8.71
N PRO A 71 0.29 -5.04 -8.41
CA PRO A 71 0.99 -5.44 -7.19
C PRO A 71 0.19 -5.22 -5.91
N HIS A 72 -0.54 -4.10 -5.76
CA HIS A 72 -1.39 -3.87 -4.60
C HIS A 72 -2.46 -2.81 -4.85
N ASP A 73 -3.63 -3.03 -4.27
CA ASP A 73 -4.72 -2.04 -4.14
C ASP A 73 -4.69 -1.36 -2.76
N ILE A 74 -4.12 -2.04 -1.76
CA ILE A 74 -3.97 -1.53 -0.39
C ILE A 74 -2.67 -2.03 0.24
N ALA A 75 -2.04 -1.17 1.04
CA ALA A 75 -0.85 -1.51 1.81
C ALA A 75 -1.00 -1.12 3.29
N PHE A 76 -0.41 -1.93 4.17
CA PHE A 76 -0.36 -1.71 5.60
C PHE A 76 1.10 -1.58 6.03
N LEU A 77 1.48 -0.40 6.53
CA LEU A 77 2.84 -0.10 6.99
C LEU A 77 2.85 0.11 8.51
N PRO A 78 3.98 -0.16 9.19
CA PRO A 78 4.03 -0.10 10.65
C PRO A 78 4.17 1.34 11.14
N GLY A 79 3.57 1.64 12.29
CA GLY A 79 3.80 2.88 13.02
C GLY A 79 3.32 2.81 14.47
N PRO A 80 3.60 3.84 15.28
CA PRO A 80 3.21 3.86 16.69
C PRO A 80 1.71 4.11 16.92
N LYS A 81 0.99 4.60 15.90
CA LYS A 81 -0.45 4.88 15.92
C LYS A 81 -1.03 4.68 14.52
N ALA A 82 -2.32 4.39 14.44
CA ALA A 82 -3.03 4.29 13.16
C ALA A 82 -3.09 5.64 12.43
N GLY A 83 -3.00 5.63 11.10
CA GLY A 83 -3.04 6.84 10.29
C GLY A 83 -3.03 6.57 8.78
N LEU A 84 -3.03 7.65 8.00
CA LEU A 84 -2.84 7.60 6.55
C LEU A 84 -1.35 7.77 6.24
N HIS A 85 -0.74 6.81 5.52
CA HIS A 85 0.65 6.93 5.10
C HIS A 85 0.75 7.71 3.79
N HIS A 86 0.06 7.27 2.73
CA HIS A 86 -0.08 8.02 1.48
C HIS A 86 -1.29 7.55 0.67
N ILE A 87 -1.63 8.36 -0.32
CA ILE A 87 -2.59 8.07 -1.39
C ILE A 87 -1.81 8.15 -2.70
N SER A 88 -1.87 7.11 -3.52
CA SER A 88 -1.06 6.99 -4.74
C SER A 88 -1.92 7.09 -6.00
N PHE A 89 -1.38 7.68 -7.05
CA PHE A 89 -2.03 7.82 -8.35
C PHE A 89 -1.19 7.20 -9.47
N PHE A 90 -1.84 6.58 -10.45
CA PHE A 90 -1.16 5.87 -11.53
C PHE A 90 -0.67 6.82 -12.64
N LEU A 91 0.53 6.54 -13.15
CA LEU A 91 1.16 7.12 -14.33
C LEU A 91 1.73 5.99 -15.21
N ASP A 92 1.72 6.17 -16.53
CA ASP A 92 2.06 5.09 -17.46
C ASP A 92 3.56 4.81 -17.54
N SER A 93 4.38 5.85 -17.48
CA SER A 93 5.80 5.74 -17.80
C SER A 93 6.69 6.50 -16.84
N TRP A 94 7.97 6.13 -16.84
CA TRP A 94 9.01 6.88 -16.12
C TRP A 94 9.11 8.35 -16.58
N HIS A 95 8.85 8.62 -17.87
CA HIS A 95 8.83 9.98 -18.39
C HIS A 95 7.74 10.83 -17.73
N ASP A 96 6.58 10.25 -17.43
CA ASP A 96 5.49 10.95 -16.74
C ASP A 96 5.85 11.24 -15.28
N ILE A 97 6.64 10.37 -14.64
CA ILE A 97 7.20 10.63 -13.30
C ILE A 97 8.19 11.79 -13.35
N LEU A 98 9.10 11.82 -14.34
CA LEU A 98 10.02 12.94 -14.53
C LEU A 98 9.26 14.26 -14.72
N LYS A 99 8.26 14.27 -15.61
CA LYS A 99 7.40 15.44 -15.85
C LYS A 99 6.62 15.87 -14.60
N ALA A 100 6.28 14.95 -13.71
CA ALA A 100 5.61 15.27 -12.45
C ALA A 100 6.53 15.98 -11.44
N GLY A 101 7.84 15.77 -11.54
CA GLY A 101 8.85 16.37 -10.67
C GLY A 101 9.52 17.63 -11.22
N ASP A 102 9.31 17.95 -12.51
CA ASP A 102 9.71 19.20 -13.17
C ASP A 102 8.70 20.32 -12.86
#